data_AF-A0A2T9YIX0-F1
#
_entry.id   AF-A0A2T9YIX0-F1
#
_cell.length_a   1.000
_cell.length_b   1.000
_cell.length_c   1.000
_cell.angle_alpha   90.00
_cell.angle_beta   90.00
_cell.angle_gamma   90.00
#
_symmetry.space_group_name_H-M   'P 1'
#
loop_
_entity.id
_entity.type
_entity.pdbx_description
1 polymer ?
#
loop_
_entity_poly.entity_id
_entity_poly.type
_entity_poly.pdbx_seq_one_letter_code
_entity_poly.pdbx_strand_id
1 'polypeptide(L)'
;MYLITRLKYIQRFTNNVQKKALSKYYFSTYSQQAQASEDNKTAAPNLERFWKASTVESCDEGFKVKIDTRYLKTTKGTPLIFSKNQEICAALVAAEWESQKKTISAHSLPLTSIVFRSVDGMSTQDERTKITNDLIKYFKTDTILFQNDYPEKLVDLQAKCWAPIIDWANEKFQVQINVFTSLFNTVQNKNAVDKLLEYSNGFSPLKLAALVEGRISVEEAAKAARIEAISQSKYWGSFENAHEMDEALLTRDLGAISCSLIES
;
A
#
# COMPACT_ATOMS: atom_id res chain seq x y z
N MET A 1 -8.49 3.30 10.57
CA MET A 1 -7.91 2.28 11.46
C MET A 1 -6.95 1.30 10.78
N TYR A 2 -6.94 1.15 9.44
CA TYR A 2 -6.13 0.12 8.78
C TYR A 2 -4.70 0.51 8.38
N LEU A 3 -4.24 1.71 8.75
CA LEU A 3 -2.96 2.26 8.26
C LEU A 3 -1.72 1.52 8.79
N ILE A 4 -1.77 0.95 9.99
CA ILE A 4 -0.64 0.23 10.60
C ILE A 4 -0.65 -1.25 10.24
N THR A 5 -1.82 -1.90 10.29
CA THR A 5 -2.13 -3.19 9.65
C THR A 5 -1.56 -3.28 8.22
N ARG A 6 -1.67 -2.20 7.44
CA ARG A 6 -1.15 -2.13 6.07
C ARG A 6 0.37 -2.24 5.98
N LEU A 7 1.17 -1.82 6.96
CA LEU A 7 2.63 -1.72 6.77
C LEU A 7 3.34 -3.05 6.72
N LYS A 8 2.94 -3.98 7.60
CA LYS A 8 3.50 -5.33 7.64
C LYS A 8 3.02 -6.19 6.46
N TYR A 9 1.76 -6.01 6.04
CA TYR A 9 1.21 -6.67 4.84
C TYR A 9 1.82 -6.08 3.56
N ILE A 10 1.82 -4.75 3.49
CA ILE A 10 2.61 -3.81 2.70
C ILE A 10 3.86 -4.40 2.07
N GLN A 11 4.92 -4.22 2.84
CA GLN A 11 6.33 -4.42 2.52
C GLN A 11 6.63 -5.85 2.04
N ARG A 12 5.89 -6.85 2.54
CA ARG A 12 6.10 -8.26 2.15
C ARG A 12 5.61 -8.56 0.72
N PHE A 13 4.56 -7.88 0.25
CA PHE A 13 3.93 -8.17 -1.04
C PHE A 13 4.25 -7.16 -2.14
N THR A 14 4.54 -5.88 -1.84
CA THR A 14 4.90 -4.84 -2.83
C THR A 14 6.12 -5.25 -3.66
N ASN A 15 7.18 -5.69 -2.99
CA ASN A 15 8.47 -5.95 -3.63
C ASN A 15 8.41 -7.04 -4.70
N ASN A 16 7.57 -8.06 -4.50
CA ASN A 16 7.43 -9.17 -5.44
C ASN A 16 6.59 -8.80 -6.68
N VAL A 17 5.52 -8.02 -6.49
CA VAL A 17 4.67 -7.57 -7.60
C VAL A 17 5.42 -6.58 -8.47
N GLN A 18 6.12 -5.62 -7.87
CA GLN A 18 6.91 -4.61 -8.59
C GLN A 18 8.04 -5.25 -9.42
N LYS A 19 8.80 -6.19 -8.84
CA LYS A 19 9.85 -6.92 -9.58
C LYS A 19 9.30 -7.71 -10.77
N LYS A 20 8.14 -8.38 -10.61
CA LYS A 20 7.48 -9.14 -11.68
C LYS A 20 6.87 -8.25 -12.77
N ALA A 21 6.29 -7.12 -12.38
CA ALA A 21 5.81 -6.11 -13.31
C ALA A 21 6.96 -5.65 -14.20
N LEU A 22 8.02 -5.13 -13.57
CA LEU A 22 9.18 -4.60 -14.28
C LEU A 22 9.85 -5.65 -15.17
N SER A 23 10.04 -6.88 -14.68
CA SER A 23 10.63 -7.94 -15.50
C SER A 23 9.75 -8.26 -16.71
N LYS A 24 8.43 -8.40 -16.55
CA LYS A 24 7.53 -8.71 -17.66
C LYS A 24 7.50 -7.59 -18.71
N TYR A 25 7.49 -6.34 -18.28
CA TYR A 25 7.58 -5.19 -19.18
C TYR A 25 8.89 -5.16 -19.93
N TYR A 26 10.00 -5.29 -19.20
CA TYR A 26 11.32 -5.32 -19.78
C TYR A 26 11.45 -6.45 -20.78
N PHE A 27 11.12 -7.70 -20.40
CA PHE A 27 11.16 -8.82 -21.32
C PHE A 27 10.23 -8.61 -22.51
N SER A 28 9.00 -8.10 -22.34
CA SER A 28 8.09 -7.88 -23.49
C SER A 28 8.54 -6.77 -24.44
N THR A 29 9.28 -5.78 -23.96
CA THR A 29 9.73 -4.63 -24.74
C THR A 29 11.10 -4.89 -25.37
N TYR A 30 12.02 -5.53 -24.63
CA TYR A 30 13.38 -5.84 -25.06
C TYR A 30 13.51 -7.17 -25.80
N SER A 31 12.67 -8.20 -25.57
CA SER A 31 12.75 -9.46 -26.34
C SER A 31 12.37 -9.29 -27.82
N GLN A 32 11.63 -8.22 -28.16
CA GLN A 32 11.39 -7.89 -29.57
C GLN A 32 12.59 -7.16 -30.23
N GLN A 33 13.55 -6.67 -29.45
CA GLN A 33 14.78 -6.01 -29.94
C GLN A 33 16.05 -6.85 -29.74
N ALA A 34 16.06 -7.78 -28.78
CA ALA A 34 17.21 -8.59 -28.40
C ALA A 34 16.99 -10.06 -28.79
N GLN A 35 17.37 -10.39 -30.02
CA GLN A 35 17.63 -11.77 -30.46
C GLN A 35 19.09 -12.21 -30.17
N ALA A 36 19.78 -11.59 -29.21
CA ALA A 36 21.15 -11.96 -28.87
C ALA A 36 21.41 -11.93 -27.36
N SER A 37 22.25 -12.89 -26.93
CA SER A 37 22.77 -13.20 -25.58
C SER A 37 21.80 -13.91 -24.61
N GLU A 38 21.70 -15.24 -24.79
CA GLU A 38 21.40 -16.19 -23.72
C GLU A 38 22.60 -16.26 -22.76
N ASP A 39 22.64 -15.45 -21.70
CA ASP A 39 23.49 -15.72 -20.52
C ASP A 39 23.23 -14.64 -19.46
N ASN A 40 22.34 -14.91 -18.50
CA ASN A 40 22.36 -14.41 -17.11
C ASN A 40 21.01 -14.68 -16.41
N LYS A 41 20.93 -15.78 -15.65
CA LYS A 41 19.69 -16.23 -14.97
C LYS A 41 19.63 -15.97 -13.46
N THR A 42 20.53 -15.19 -12.85
CA THR A 42 20.64 -15.17 -11.37
C THR A 42 20.80 -13.82 -10.67
N ALA A 43 20.60 -12.68 -11.35
CA ALA A 43 20.42 -11.39 -10.68
C ALA A 43 19.26 -10.62 -11.33
N ALA A 44 18.38 -10.01 -10.55
CA ALA A 44 17.39 -9.09 -11.11
C ALA A 44 18.18 -7.95 -11.78
N PRO A 45 18.13 -7.81 -13.12
CA PRO A 45 18.92 -6.78 -13.79
C PRO A 45 18.51 -5.41 -13.25
N ASN A 46 19.48 -4.52 -13.05
CA ASN A 46 19.20 -3.10 -12.87
C ASN A 46 18.53 -2.64 -14.17
N LEU A 47 17.21 -2.57 -14.13
CA LEU A 47 16.38 -2.25 -15.28
C LEU A 47 16.60 -0.78 -15.62
N GLU A 48 17.18 -0.47 -16.76
CA GLU A 48 17.30 0.90 -17.21
C GLU A 48 15.99 1.39 -17.83
N ARG A 49 15.70 2.70 -17.73
CA ARG A 49 14.54 3.30 -18.41
C ARG A 49 14.68 3.11 -19.92
N PHE A 50 13.69 2.41 -20.49
CA PHE A 50 13.68 2.04 -21.91
C PHE A 50 12.58 2.73 -22.72
N TRP A 51 11.83 3.66 -22.11
CA TRP A 51 10.77 4.42 -22.77
C TRP A 51 11.05 5.92 -22.79
N LYS A 52 10.48 6.61 -23.79
CA LYS A 52 10.60 8.07 -23.94
C LYS A 52 9.48 8.81 -23.23
N ALA A 53 8.23 8.39 -23.41
CA ALA A 53 7.06 9.10 -22.88
C ALA A 53 6.03 8.14 -22.25
N SER A 54 5.41 8.58 -21.15
CA SER A 54 4.19 7.99 -20.60
C SER A 54 3.01 8.95 -20.72
N THR A 55 1.90 8.48 -21.29
CA THR A 55 0.70 9.28 -21.56
C THR A 55 -0.56 8.53 -21.15
N VAL A 56 -1.66 9.27 -20.99
CA VAL A 56 -3.00 8.70 -20.77
C VAL A 56 -3.82 8.86 -22.05
N GLU A 57 -4.52 7.80 -22.44
CA GLU A 57 -5.40 7.77 -23.61
C GLU A 57 -6.82 7.40 -23.16
N SER A 58 -7.82 8.16 -23.63
CA SER A 58 -9.23 7.86 -23.38
C SER A 58 -9.70 6.72 -24.28
N CYS A 59 -10.53 5.82 -23.74
CA CYS A 59 -11.22 4.76 -24.47
C CYS A 59 -12.68 4.65 -24.03
N ASP A 60 -13.48 3.82 -24.71
CA ASP A 60 -14.92 3.67 -24.42
C ASP A 60 -15.20 3.28 -22.96
N GLU A 61 -14.33 2.46 -22.37
CA GLU A 61 -14.43 1.94 -21.00
C GLU A 61 -13.80 2.87 -19.93
N GLY A 62 -13.16 3.99 -20.32
CA GLY A 62 -12.49 4.93 -19.42
C GLY A 62 -11.11 5.35 -19.93
N PHE A 63 -10.04 5.07 -19.17
CA PHE A 63 -8.68 5.52 -19.50
C PHE A 63 -7.68 4.37 -19.50
N LYS A 64 -6.67 4.47 -20.37
CA LYS A 64 -5.53 3.54 -20.43
C LYS A 64 -4.23 4.33 -20.35
N VAL A 65 -3.25 3.77 -19.64
CA VAL A 65 -1.91 4.33 -19.60
C VAL A 65 -1.09 3.71 -20.72
N LYS A 66 -0.40 4.56 -21.48
CA LYS A 66 0.44 4.18 -22.61
C LYS A 66 1.88 4.59 -22.32
N ILE A 67 2.81 3.67 -22.53
CA ILE A 67 4.25 3.88 -22.46
C ILE A 67 4.77 3.71 -23.88
N ASP A 68 5.22 4.81 -24.48
CA ASP A 68 5.52 4.95 -25.91
C ASP A 68 4.40 4.42 -26.82
N THR A 69 4.55 3.19 -27.31
CA THR A 69 3.60 2.55 -28.24
C THR A 69 2.74 1.48 -27.58
N ARG A 70 3.00 1.13 -26.31
CA ARG A 70 2.35 0.00 -25.63
C ARG A 70 1.47 0.44 -24.48
N TYR A 71 0.34 -0.22 -24.33
CA TYR A 71 -0.52 -0.05 -23.16
C TYR A 71 0.01 -0.81 -21.96
N LEU A 72 -0.17 -0.19 -20.79
CA LEU A 72 0.14 -0.80 -19.52
C LEU A 72 -0.83 -1.99 -19.27
N LYS A 73 -0.27 -3.18 -19.10
CA LYS A 73 -0.84 -4.42 -18.57
C LYS A 73 -0.35 -4.74 -17.15
N THR A 74 -1.13 -5.49 -16.39
CA THR A 74 -0.77 -5.96 -15.05
C THR A 74 0.30 -7.07 -15.06
N THR A 75 0.71 -7.54 -13.89
CA THR A 75 1.66 -8.66 -13.78
C THR A 75 1.11 -9.96 -14.37
N LYS A 76 -0.19 -10.21 -14.25
CA LYS A 76 -0.87 -11.34 -14.92
C LYS A 76 -1.07 -11.10 -16.41
N GLY A 77 -0.91 -9.86 -16.90
CA GLY A 77 -1.01 -9.49 -18.32
C GLY A 77 -2.39 -8.96 -18.70
N THR A 78 -3.25 -8.73 -17.71
CA THR A 78 -4.57 -8.11 -17.88
C THR A 78 -4.38 -6.67 -18.34
N PRO A 79 -5.10 -6.19 -19.38
CA PRO A 79 -5.09 -4.78 -19.74
C PRO A 79 -5.47 -3.90 -18.54
N LEU A 80 -4.69 -2.85 -18.26
CA LEU A 80 -5.03 -1.92 -17.20
C LEU A 80 -5.98 -0.86 -17.74
N ILE A 81 -7.20 -0.87 -17.23
CA ILE A 81 -8.27 0.07 -17.60
C ILE A 81 -8.74 0.76 -16.32
N PHE A 82 -8.68 2.09 -16.34
CA PHE A 82 -9.23 2.94 -15.30
C PHE A 82 -10.65 3.34 -15.71
N SER A 83 -11.58 3.35 -14.77
CA SER A 83 -12.95 3.79 -15.03
C SER A 83 -12.99 5.29 -15.37
N LYS A 84 -14.10 5.78 -15.92
CA LYS A 84 -14.27 7.21 -16.28
C LYS A 84 -14.08 8.17 -15.09
N ASN A 85 -14.34 7.72 -13.88
CA ASN A 85 -14.14 8.51 -12.65
C ASN A 85 -12.70 8.43 -12.12
N GLN A 86 -11.79 7.72 -12.79
CA GLN A 86 -10.42 7.46 -12.31
C GLN A 86 -9.37 8.11 -13.21
N GLU A 87 -9.72 9.22 -13.87
CA GLU A 87 -8.83 9.98 -14.75
C GLU A 87 -7.56 10.43 -14.01
N ILE A 88 -7.74 11.02 -12.82
CA ILE A 88 -6.62 11.50 -12.01
C ILE A 88 -5.70 10.36 -11.61
N CYS A 89 -6.27 9.21 -11.21
CA CYS A 89 -5.47 8.02 -10.87
C CYS A 89 -4.66 7.52 -12.08
N ALA A 90 -5.25 7.51 -13.29
CA ALA A 90 -4.55 7.15 -14.52
C ALA A 90 -3.41 8.14 -14.83
N ALA A 91 -3.65 9.45 -14.68
CA ALA A 91 -2.64 10.49 -14.89
C ALA A 91 -1.49 10.39 -13.90
N LEU A 92 -1.77 10.11 -12.63
CA LEU A 92 -0.75 9.90 -11.59
C LEU A 92 0.09 8.64 -11.86
N VAL A 93 -0.52 7.57 -12.37
CA VAL A 93 0.22 6.38 -12.81
C VAL A 93 1.13 6.73 -13.98
N ALA A 94 0.64 7.43 -15.00
CA ALA A 94 1.50 7.87 -16.11
C ALA A 94 2.67 8.76 -15.63
N ALA A 95 2.39 9.71 -14.72
CA ALA A 95 3.41 10.56 -14.12
C ALA A 95 4.44 9.76 -13.29
N GLU A 96 4.01 8.72 -12.58
CA GLU A 96 4.89 7.83 -11.84
C GLU A 96 5.90 7.15 -12.78
N TRP A 97 5.44 6.65 -13.94
CA TRP A 97 6.32 6.08 -14.97
C TRP A 97 7.20 7.14 -15.66
N GLU A 98 6.68 8.34 -15.90
CA GLU A 98 7.44 9.44 -16.50
C GLU A 98 8.57 9.92 -15.56
N SER A 99 8.37 9.85 -14.25
CA SER A 99 9.34 10.28 -13.24
C SER A 99 10.57 9.38 -13.10
N GLN A 100 10.55 8.18 -13.68
CA GLN A 100 11.66 7.24 -13.57
C GLN A 100 12.89 7.76 -14.33
N LYS A 101 14.06 7.70 -13.69
CA LYS A 101 15.34 8.17 -14.26
C LYS A 101 16.08 6.99 -14.94
N LYS A 102 17.41 7.02 -14.93
CA LYS A 102 18.25 6.02 -15.61
C LYS A 102 18.01 4.59 -15.12
N THR A 103 17.92 4.38 -13.81
CA THR A 103 17.68 3.06 -13.21
C THR A 103 16.29 3.01 -12.60
N ILE A 104 15.52 1.99 -12.98
CA ILE A 104 14.18 1.74 -12.46
C ILE A 104 14.31 0.88 -11.21
N SER A 105 13.77 1.38 -10.09
CA SER A 105 13.64 0.61 -8.87
C SER A 105 12.20 0.13 -8.72
N ALA A 106 12.02 -1.12 -8.28
CA ALA A 106 10.71 -1.61 -7.88
C ALA A 106 10.03 -0.66 -6.88
N HIS A 107 10.80 -0.14 -5.92
CA HIS A 107 10.31 0.72 -4.85
C HIS A 107 9.86 2.10 -5.35
N SER A 108 10.28 2.57 -6.53
CA SER A 108 9.86 3.86 -7.09
C SER A 108 8.53 3.79 -7.85
N LEU A 109 7.84 2.65 -7.83
CA LEU A 109 6.51 2.43 -8.44
C LEU A 109 5.44 1.97 -7.41
N PRO A 110 5.21 2.71 -6.29
CA PRO A 110 4.21 2.33 -5.30
C PRO A 110 2.76 2.40 -5.81
N LEU A 111 2.37 3.41 -6.59
CA LEU A 111 1.01 3.59 -7.08
C LEU A 111 0.65 2.52 -8.11
N THR A 112 1.53 2.32 -9.11
CA THR A 112 1.39 1.23 -10.09
C THR A 112 1.25 -0.12 -9.39
N SER A 113 2.00 -0.36 -8.31
CA SER A 113 1.90 -1.61 -7.54
C SER A 113 0.54 -1.80 -6.87
N ILE A 114 -0.06 -0.74 -6.33
CA ILE A 114 -1.40 -0.79 -5.72
C ILE A 114 -2.44 -1.10 -6.80
N VAL A 115 -2.40 -0.37 -7.91
CA VAL A 115 -3.35 -0.53 -9.02
C VAL A 115 -3.25 -1.90 -9.68
N PHE A 116 -2.04 -2.42 -9.89
CA PHE A 116 -1.88 -3.77 -10.45
C PHE A 116 -2.47 -4.83 -9.52
N ARG A 117 -2.33 -4.67 -8.21
CA ARG A 117 -2.89 -5.61 -7.22
C ARG A 117 -4.39 -5.54 -7.15
N SER A 118 -5.00 -4.36 -7.27
CA SER A 118 -6.46 -4.26 -7.30
C SER A 118 -7.07 -4.97 -8.50
N VAL A 119 -6.37 -5.02 -9.63
CA VAL A 119 -6.82 -5.75 -10.81
C VAL A 119 -6.50 -7.24 -10.72
N ASP A 120 -5.25 -7.60 -10.37
CA ASP A 120 -4.78 -9.00 -10.42
C ASP A 120 -5.19 -9.84 -9.21
N GLY A 121 -5.32 -9.25 -8.03
CA GLY A 121 -5.47 -9.97 -6.76
C GLY A 121 -6.89 -10.03 -6.22
N MET A 122 -7.87 -9.49 -6.95
CA MET A 122 -9.23 -9.28 -6.46
C MET A 122 -10.27 -9.55 -7.56
N SER A 123 -9.91 -10.38 -8.54
CA SER A 123 -10.78 -10.67 -9.68
C SER A 123 -11.91 -11.64 -9.31
N THR A 124 -11.73 -12.45 -8.26
CA THR A 124 -12.72 -13.42 -7.79
C THR A 124 -13.20 -13.12 -6.37
N GLN A 125 -14.42 -13.57 -6.04
CA GLN A 125 -14.97 -13.41 -4.70
C GLN A 125 -14.16 -14.17 -3.64
N ASP A 126 -13.57 -15.31 -3.99
CA ASP A 126 -12.71 -16.09 -3.11
C ASP A 126 -11.40 -15.36 -2.77
N GLU A 127 -10.76 -14.73 -3.77
CA GLU A 127 -9.57 -13.90 -3.57
C GLU A 127 -9.89 -12.71 -2.64
N ARG A 128 -11.02 -12.02 -2.87
CA ARG A 128 -11.49 -10.92 -2.03
C ARG A 128 -11.77 -11.36 -0.60
N THR A 129 -12.41 -12.51 -0.41
CA THR A 129 -12.72 -13.07 0.90
C THR A 129 -11.43 -13.44 1.64
N LYS A 130 -10.47 -14.05 0.94
CA LYS A 130 -9.16 -14.38 1.51
C LYS A 130 -8.40 -13.13 1.98
N ILE A 131 -8.36 -12.09 1.15
CA ILE A 131 -7.72 -10.83 1.50
C ILE A 131 -8.42 -10.20 2.70
N THR A 132 -9.75 -10.12 2.69
CA THR A 132 -10.53 -9.57 3.81
C THR A 132 -10.27 -10.32 5.11
N ASN A 133 -10.21 -11.65 5.06
CA ASN A 133 -9.84 -12.47 6.22
C ASN A 133 -8.41 -12.22 6.70
N ASP A 134 -7.45 -12.07 5.79
CA ASP A 134 -6.07 -11.75 6.14
C ASP A 134 -5.96 -10.35 6.77
N LEU A 135 -6.73 -9.38 6.29
CA LEU A 135 -6.80 -8.04 6.87
C LEU A 135 -7.31 -8.05 8.31
N ILE A 136 -8.34 -8.86 8.58
CA ILE A 136 -8.88 -9.03 9.92
C ILE A 136 -7.86 -9.67 10.89
N LYS A 137 -6.94 -10.52 10.40
CA LYS A 137 -5.86 -11.05 11.25
C LYS A 137 -4.91 -9.95 11.73
N TYR A 138 -4.60 -8.99 10.86
CA TYR A 138 -3.79 -7.84 11.25
C TYR A 138 -4.52 -6.91 12.20
N PHE A 139 -5.82 -6.66 12.01
CA PHE A 139 -6.61 -5.89 12.98
C PHE A 139 -6.49 -6.47 14.40
N LYS A 140 -6.58 -7.80 14.55
CA LYS A 140 -6.45 -8.47 15.85
C LYS A 140 -5.06 -8.30 16.50
N THR A 141 -4.06 -7.91 15.73
CA THR A 141 -2.65 -7.79 16.14
C THR A 141 -2.08 -6.39 15.83
N ASP A 142 -2.95 -5.40 15.65
CA ASP A 142 -2.55 -4.05 15.24
C ASP A 142 -1.85 -3.34 16.40
N THR A 143 -0.71 -2.71 16.15
CA THR A 143 0.12 -2.06 17.17
C THR A 143 -0.67 -1.04 18.00
N ILE A 144 -1.65 -0.33 17.44
CA ILE A 144 -2.42 0.66 18.22
C ILE A 144 -3.27 0.03 19.34
N LEU A 145 -3.53 -1.28 19.24
CA LEU A 145 -4.29 -2.06 20.21
C LEU A 145 -3.41 -2.66 21.30
N PHE A 146 -2.09 -2.57 21.18
CA PHE A 146 -1.12 -3.08 22.15
C PHE A 146 -0.32 -1.89 22.69
N GLN A 147 -0.78 -1.33 23.79
CA GLN A 147 -0.23 -0.11 24.39
C GLN A 147 0.67 -0.45 25.56
N ASN A 148 1.63 0.43 25.84
CA ASN A 148 2.47 0.28 27.02
C ASN A 148 1.74 0.85 28.24
N ASP A 149 2.00 0.28 29.41
CA ASP A 149 1.57 0.79 30.72
C ASP A 149 2.67 1.64 31.39
N TYR A 150 3.89 1.60 30.86
CA TYR A 150 5.05 2.36 31.32
C TYR A 150 6.09 2.54 30.19
N PRO A 151 6.89 3.63 30.16
CA PRO A 151 6.88 4.82 31.03
C PRO A 151 5.74 5.81 30.70
N GLU A 152 5.28 6.57 31.68
CA GLU A 152 4.14 7.53 31.58
C GLU A 152 4.21 8.41 30.33
N LYS A 153 5.38 8.98 30.03
CA LYS A 153 5.58 9.80 28.83
C LYS A 153 5.31 9.07 27.52
N LEU A 154 5.57 7.77 27.44
CA LEU A 154 5.23 6.95 26.27
C LEU A 154 3.73 6.66 26.22
N VAL A 155 3.12 6.35 27.36
CA VAL A 155 1.67 6.14 27.49
C VAL A 155 0.90 7.37 27.01
N ASP A 156 1.30 8.57 27.45
CA ASP A 156 0.69 9.84 27.04
C ASP A 156 0.82 10.08 25.53
N LEU A 157 1.99 9.77 24.96
CA LEU A 157 2.23 9.91 23.52
C LEU A 157 1.39 8.93 22.70
N GLN A 158 1.29 7.67 23.16
CA GLN A 158 0.45 6.66 22.54
C GLN A 158 -1.02 7.06 22.62
N ALA A 159 -1.53 7.43 23.80
CA ALA A 159 -2.91 7.86 23.99
C ALA A 159 -3.25 9.05 23.08
N LYS A 160 -2.38 10.07 23.03
CA LYS A 160 -2.59 11.26 22.18
C LYS A 160 -2.68 10.94 20.69
N CYS A 161 -1.94 9.93 20.21
CA CYS A 161 -1.90 9.59 18.79
C CYS A 161 -2.91 8.50 18.41
N TRP A 162 -3.16 7.53 19.28
CA TRP A 162 -3.92 6.31 18.98
C TRP A 162 -5.36 6.36 19.48
N ALA A 163 -5.66 6.99 20.61
CA ALA A 163 -7.02 7.07 21.14
C ALA A 163 -8.00 7.70 20.12
N PRO A 164 -7.67 8.82 19.43
CA PRO A 164 -8.58 9.39 18.43
C PRO A 164 -8.92 8.44 17.27
N ILE A 165 -7.99 7.55 16.90
CA ILE A 165 -8.19 6.57 15.83
C ILE A 165 -9.14 5.45 16.30
N ILE A 166 -8.98 5.02 17.54
CA ILE A 166 -9.79 3.95 18.16
C ILE A 166 -11.20 4.46 18.47
N ASP A 167 -11.31 5.65 19.05
CA ASP A 167 -12.59 6.30 19.39
C ASP A 167 -13.43 6.51 18.13
N TRP A 168 -12.81 7.02 17.07
CA TRP A 168 -13.47 7.14 15.77
C TRP A 168 -13.96 5.78 15.23
N ALA A 169 -13.18 4.72 15.37
CA ALA A 169 -13.58 3.40 14.89
C ALA A 169 -14.74 2.84 15.72
N ASN A 170 -14.70 3.00 17.03
CA ASN A 170 -15.78 2.62 17.93
C ASN A 170 -17.08 3.37 17.57
N GLU A 171 -17.00 4.67 17.34
CA GLU A 171 -18.13 5.53 17.00
C GLU A 171 -18.70 5.21 15.60
N LYS A 172 -17.83 5.10 14.59
CA LYS A 172 -18.26 4.81 13.21
C LYS A 172 -18.93 3.44 13.10
N PHE A 173 -18.33 2.42 13.69
CA PHE A 173 -18.83 1.05 13.57
C PHE A 173 -19.84 0.71 14.67
N GLN A 174 -20.02 1.56 15.68
CA GLN A 174 -20.87 1.31 16.85
C GLN A 174 -20.43 -0.01 17.51
N VAL A 175 -19.15 -0.10 17.86
CA VAL A 175 -18.50 -1.27 18.45
C VAL A 175 -17.61 -0.85 19.61
N GLN A 176 -17.19 -1.83 20.39
CA GLN A 176 -16.17 -1.66 21.41
C GLN A 176 -14.94 -2.49 21.04
N ILE A 177 -13.88 -1.81 20.65
CA ILE A 177 -12.57 -2.39 20.36
C ILE A 177 -11.79 -2.53 21.67
N ASN A 178 -11.20 -3.71 21.87
CA ASN A 178 -10.38 -3.97 23.06
C ASN A 178 -8.98 -3.43 22.84
N VAL A 179 -8.43 -2.76 23.84
CA VAL A 179 -7.02 -2.36 23.91
C VAL A 179 -6.35 -3.21 24.99
N PHE A 180 -5.13 -3.65 24.72
CA PHE A 180 -4.36 -4.54 25.56
C PHE A 180 -3.07 -3.88 26.01
N THR A 181 -2.66 -4.17 27.24
CA THR A 181 -1.33 -3.84 27.78
C THR A 181 -0.43 -5.07 27.92
N SER A 182 -0.95 -6.25 27.55
CA SER A 182 -0.26 -7.53 27.65
C SER A 182 -0.35 -8.29 26.34
N LEU A 183 0.63 -9.16 26.10
CA LEU A 183 0.64 -10.08 24.95
C LEU A 183 -0.21 -11.33 25.19
N PHE A 184 -0.68 -11.55 26.42
CA PHE A 184 -1.45 -12.72 26.80
C PHE A 184 -2.95 -12.43 26.84
N ASN A 185 -3.76 -13.42 26.45
CA ASN A 185 -5.23 -13.37 26.48
C ASN A 185 -5.85 -12.19 25.68
N THR A 186 -5.35 -11.97 24.47
CA THR A 186 -5.69 -10.81 23.61
C THR A 186 -6.86 -11.10 22.67
N VAL A 187 -8.03 -11.40 23.24
CA VAL A 187 -9.24 -11.69 22.46
C VAL A 187 -9.97 -10.39 22.12
N GLN A 188 -10.08 -10.09 20.83
CA GLN A 188 -10.89 -8.97 20.33
C GLN A 188 -12.40 -9.24 20.43
N ASN A 189 -13.17 -8.17 20.55
CA ASN A 189 -14.64 -8.25 20.53
C ASN A 189 -15.13 -8.83 19.20
N LYS A 190 -15.89 -9.93 19.27
CA LYS A 190 -16.41 -10.61 18.08
C LYS A 190 -17.29 -9.69 17.22
N ASN A 191 -18.12 -8.87 17.85
CA ASN A 191 -18.97 -7.89 17.13
C ASN A 191 -18.11 -6.86 16.37
N ALA A 192 -17.01 -6.40 16.96
CA ALA A 192 -16.07 -5.50 16.28
C ALA A 192 -15.45 -6.15 15.04
N VAL A 193 -15.01 -7.40 15.19
CA VAL A 193 -14.44 -8.18 14.09
C VAL A 193 -15.47 -8.40 12.96
N ASP A 194 -16.68 -8.82 13.31
CA ASP A 194 -17.72 -9.14 12.33
C ASP A 194 -18.15 -7.89 11.55
N LYS A 195 -18.36 -6.75 12.22
CA LYS A 195 -18.70 -5.48 11.53
C LYS A 195 -17.58 -4.97 10.63
N LEU A 196 -16.32 -5.09 11.06
CA LEU A 196 -15.18 -4.70 10.22
C LEU A 196 -15.05 -5.60 8.98
N LEU A 197 -15.34 -6.90 9.13
CA LEU A 197 -15.34 -7.86 8.03
C LEU A 197 -16.47 -7.55 7.03
N GLU A 198 -17.69 -7.33 7.53
CA GLU A 198 -18.84 -6.93 6.72
C GLU A 198 -18.54 -5.64 5.95
N TYR A 199 -18.00 -4.64 6.64
CA TYR A 199 -17.64 -3.35 6.03
C TYR A 199 -16.58 -3.50 4.94
N SER A 200 -15.56 -4.33 5.17
CA SER A 200 -14.49 -4.57 4.21
C SER A 200 -14.95 -5.32 2.95
N ASN A 201 -15.98 -6.17 3.07
CA ASN A 201 -16.57 -6.86 1.91
C ASN A 201 -17.22 -5.89 0.90
N GLY A 202 -17.66 -4.71 1.38
CA GLY A 202 -18.24 -3.65 0.55
C GLY A 202 -17.22 -2.84 -0.25
N PHE A 203 -15.91 -3.04 -0.05
CA PHE A 203 -14.90 -2.24 -0.72
C PHE A 203 -14.73 -2.61 -2.19
N SER A 204 -14.58 -1.59 -3.03
CA SER A 204 -14.09 -1.76 -4.40
C SER A 204 -12.70 -2.41 -4.36
N PRO A 205 -12.27 -3.13 -5.42
CA PRO A 205 -10.94 -3.75 -5.46
C PRO A 205 -9.82 -2.75 -5.19
N LEU A 206 -9.93 -1.52 -5.71
CA LEU A 206 -8.95 -0.48 -5.46
C LEU A 206 -8.95 -0.05 -4.00
N LYS A 207 -10.13 0.15 -3.40
CA LYS A 207 -10.26 0.49 -1.98
C LYS A 207 -9.77 -0.61 -1.05
N LEU A 208 -9.98 -1.88 -1.40
CA LEU A 208 -9.46 -3.03 -0.65
C LEU A 208 -7.93 -3.16 -0.78
N ALA A 209 -7.36 -2.84 -1.94
CA ALA A 209 -5.91 -2.85 -2.16
C ALA A 209 -5.21 -1.66 -1.50
N ALA A 210 -5.87 -0.51 -1.49
CA ALA A 210 -5.50 0.70 -0.80
C ALA A 210 -5.58 0.54 0.72
N LEU A 211 -6.65 -0.10 1.19
CA LEU A 211 -6.98 -0.38 2.58
C LEU A 211 -6.97 0.87 3.47
N VAL A 212 -7.55 1.96 3.00
CA VAL A 212 -7.61 3.21 3.75
C VAL A 212 -8.99 3.82 3.69
N GLU A 213 -9.42 4.30 4.85
CA GLU A 213 -10.45 5.32 4.96
C GLU A 213 -9.72 6.64 5.22
N GLY A 214 -9.90 7.64 4.35
CA GLY A 214 -9.17 8.93 4.38
C GLY A 214 -9.55 9.83 5.56
N ARG A 215 -9.48 9.32 6.79
CA ARG A 215 -9.86 10.01 8.02
C ARG A 215 -8.71 10.80 8.65
N ILE A 216 -7.49 10.32 8.52
CA ILE A 216 -6.29 10.97 9.03
C ILE A 216 -5.34 11.23 7.87
N SER A 217 -4.52 12.28 7.98
CA SER A 217 -3.56 12.62 6.95
C SER A 217 -2.48 11.53 6.80
N VAL A 218 -1.77 11.56 5.68
CA VAL A 218 -0.64 10.66 5.43
C VAL A 218 0.43 10.82 6.52
N GLU A 219 0.69 12.05 6.93
CA GLU A 219 1.66 12.42 7.97
C GLU A 219 1.20 11.94 9.35
N GLU A 220 -0.08 12.15 9.68
CA GLU A 220 -0.66 11.67 10.95
C GLU A 220 -0.59 10.14 11.04
N ALA A 221 -0.90 9.45 9.94
CA ALA A 221 -0.82 8.01 9.85
C ALA A 221 0.62 7.49 9.98
N ALA A 222 1.56 8.13 9.28
CA ALA A 222 2.97 7.79 9.34
C ALA A 222 3.52 7.97 10.76
N LYS A 223 3.15 9.07 11.42
CA LYS A 223 3.50 9.36 12.80
C LYS A 223 2.90 8.36 13.77
N ALA A 224 1.60 8.04 13.64
CA ALA A 224 0.93 7.07 14.50
C ALA A 224 1.59 5.69 14.41
N ALA A 225 2.03 5.27 13.22
CA ALA A 225 2.72 4.00 13.02
C ALA A 225 4.13 3.94 13.65
N ARG A 226 4.78 5.09 13.85
CA ARG A 226 6.17 5.18 14.31
C ARG A 226 6.31 5.81 15.69
N ILE A 227 5.21 6.08 16.41
CA ILE A 227 5.24 6.88 17.64
C ILE A 227 6.19 6.31 18.70
N GLU A 228 6.29 4.98 18.80
CA GLU A 228 7.21 4.31 19.71
C GLU A 228 8.68 4.51 19.30
N ALA A 229 8.99 4.34 18.01
CA ALA A 229 10.33 4.58 17.47
C ALA A 229 10.74 6.05 17.64
N ILE A 230 9.82 6.98 17.37
CA ILE A 230 10.01 8.43 17.57
C ILE A 230 10.31 8.72 19.05
N SER A 231 9.56 8.08 19.97
CA SER A 231 9.80 8.22 21.41
C SER A 231 11.19 7.71 21.78
N GLN A 232 11.58 6.53 21.32
CA GLN A 232 12.90 5.94 21.59
C GLN A 232 14.04 6.81 21.06
N SER A 233 13.96 7.29 19.82
CA SER A 233 14.99 8.17 19.22
C SER A 233 15.15 9.47 19.99
N LYS A 234 14.08 10.02 20.59
CA LYS A 234 14.16 11.21 21.43
C LYS A 234 14.98 10.98 22.71
N TYR A 235 14.93 9.77 23.26
CA TYR A 235 15.64 9.44 24.50
C TYR A 235 17.06 8.92 24.25
N TRP A 236 17.29 8.18 23.16
CA TRP A 236 18.53 7.43 22.93
C TRP A 236 19.37 8.03 21.78
N GLY A 237 18.89 9.11 21.15
CA GLY A 237 19.43 9.63 19.91
C GLY A 237 18.90 8.85 18.69
N SER A 238 18.91 9.49 17.52
CA SER A 238 18.60 8.83 16.26
C SER A 238 19.86 8.20 15.67
N PHE A 239 19.79 6.94 15.23
CA PHE A 239 20.76 6.45 14.24
C PHE A 239 20.50 7.18 12.92
N GLU A 240 21.40 8.08 12.53
CA GLU A 240 21.35 8.79 11.24
C GLU A 240 21.22 7.75 10.10
N ASN A 241 20.30 8.01 9.18
CA ASN A 241 19.92 7.24 7.98
C ASN A 241 18.80 6.18 8.10
N ALA A 242 18.76 5.33 9.13
CA ALA A 242 17.78 4.23 9.14
C ALA A 242 16.34 4.72 9.39
N HIS A 243 16.16 5.60 10.38
CA HIS A 243 14.85 6.11 10.75
C HIS A 243 14.26 7.05 9.70
N GLU A 244 15.10 7.83 9.03
CA GLU A 244 14.69 8.76 7.96
C GLU A 244 14.24 8.02 6.70
N MET A 245 14.95 6.96 6.34
CA MET A 245 14.55 6.10 5.21
C MET A 245 13.18 5.45 5.47
N ASP A 246 12.97 4.89 6.67
CA ASP A 246 11.69 4.26 7.02
C ASP A 246 10.53 5.26 6.99
N GLU A 247 10.75 6.50 7.44
CA GLU A 247 9.78 7.58 7.35
C GLU A 247 9.42 7.92 5.91
N ALA A 248 10.43 8.10 5.07
CA ALA A 248 10.25 8.47 3.68
C ALA A 248 9.52 7.37 2.91
N LEU A 249 9.89 6.09 3.13
CA LEU A 249 9.24 4.94 2.50
C LEU A 249 7.78 4.81 2.96
N LEU A 250 7.52 4.97 4.25
CA LEU A 250 6.19 4.93 4.84
C LEU A 250 5.30 6.03 4.25
N THR A 251 5.77 7.26 4.29
CA THR A 251 5.03 8.44 3.80
C THR A 251 4.75 8.32 2.31
N ARG A 252 5.74 7.86 1.51
CA ARG A 252 5.55 7.58 0.09
C ARG A 252 4.46 6.52 -0.14
N ASP A 253 4.54 5.40 0.57
CA ASP A 253 3.62 4.28 0.37
C ASP A 253 2.20 4.62 0.81
N LEU A 254 2.04 5.48 1.82
CA LEU A 254 0.77 6.02 2.27
C LEU A 254 0.22 7.09 1.32
N GLY A 255 1.07 7.99 0.82
CA GLY A 255 0.72 8.98 -0.19
C GLY A 255 0.23 8.32 -1.49
N ALA A 256 0.91 7.26 -1.94
CA ALA A 256 0.47 6.48 -3.10
C ALA A 256 -0.92 5.85 -2.90
N ILE A 257 -1.30 5.45 -1.67
CA ILE A 257 -2.68 5.03 -1.40
C ILE A 257 -3.64 6.18 -1.62
N SER A 258 -3.34 7.32 -0.99
CA SER A 258 -4.23 8.46 -0.95
C SER A 258 -4.52 8.89 -2.38
N CYS A 259 -3.48 8.94 -3.21
CA CYS A 259 -3.56 9.16 -4.65
C CYS A 259 -4.42 8.13 -5.39
N SER A 260 -4.29 6.84 -5.04
CA SER A 260 -5.08 5.78 -5.67
C SER A 260 -6.58 5.85 -5.34
N LEU A 261 -6.94 6.46 -4.22
CA LEU A 261 -8.32 6.62 -3.76
C LEU A 261 -8.98 7.91 -4.23
N ILE A 262 -8.26 8.77 -4.97
CA ILE A 262 -8.85 9.96 -5.56
C ILE A 262 -9.94 9.50 -6.54
N GLU A 263 -11.19 9.88 -6.23
CA GLU A 263 -12.38 9.62 -7.05
C GLU A 263 -12.77 8.12 -7.19
N SER A 264 -12.34 7.27 -6.23
CA SER A 264 -12.65 5.83 -6.17
C SER A 264 -13.94 5.45 -5.47
#